data_AF-A0A3C0XJV0-F1
#
_entry.id   AF-A0A3C0XJV0-F1
#
_cell.length_a   1.000
_cell.length_b   1.000
_cell.length_c   1.000
_cell.angle_alpha   90.00
_cell.angle_beta   90.00
_cell.angle_gamma   90.00
#
_symmetry.space_group_name_H-M   'P 1'
#
loop_
_entity.id
_entity.type
_entity.pdbx_description
1 polymer ?
#
loop_
_entity_poly.entity_id
_entity_poly.type
_entity_poly.pdbx_seq_one_letter_code
_entity_poly.pdbx_strand_id
1 'polypeptide(L)'
;MLRPLRLGLVVALVAVACVATPEPTRTPEPTGTPEPSQGGPAVQDMTALLAKNPLPVADLFDLTRRLRGRDGQPAAAFTPARQAVLDEAVGAQTQFWIYDFDAKKNLKVSATLRILTDHSKWWIEDGVTVDLAAVQTTATTFETKIYPADRAAYGSEWSPGIDADQRIDILVARIPGRAAGYFSSADELPVWINQFSAEREMIYVNSAAPRFATDYFYSVLAHEFCHMIQFNKRVRSIVWFTEGHAQLCERFASYNGGFDQLYLRQPDTQLNDWSDLDKDATL
;
A
#
# COMPACT_ATOMS: atom_id res chain seq x y z
N MET A 1 -3.82 -51.20 64.02
CA MET A 1 -2.65 -51.47 63.15
C MET A 1 -3.08 -51.27 61.71
N LEU A 2 -2.22 -50.65 60.90
CA LEU A 2 -2.49 -49.97 59.62
C LEU A 2 -3.52 -50.65 58.69
N ARG A 3 -4.39 -49.83 58.09
CA ARG A 3 -5.10 -50.18 56.84
C ARG A 3 -5.14 -49.00 55.85
N PRO A 4 -5.12 -49.29 54.54
CA PRO A 4 -4.74 -48.36 53.48
C PRO A 4 -5.92 -47.53 52.94
N LEU A 5 -5.55 -46.39 52.35
CA LEU A 5 -6.42 -45.46 51.64
C LEU A 5 -6.97 -46.11 50.36
N ARG A 6 -8.30 -46.15 50.21
CA ARG A 6 -8.98 -46.37 48.93
C ARG A 6 -9.69 -45.08 48.55
N LEU A 7 -9.35 -44.58 47.37
CA LEU A 7 -9.92 -43.41 46.74
C LEU A 7 -11.37 -43.73 46.32
N GLY A 8 -12.34 -43.09 46.98
CA GLY A 8 -13.77 -43.19 46.66
C GLY A 8 -14.28 -41.85 46.13
N LEU A 9 -14.74 -41.86 44.89
CA LEU A 9 -15.40 -40.74 44.20
C LEU A 9 -16.67 -40.34 44.98
N VAL A 10 -16.76 -39.09 45.45
CA VAL A 10 -18.00 -38.53 46.01
C VAL A 10 -18.49 -37.43 45.07
N VAL A 11 -19.63 -37.71 44.44
CA VAL A 11 -20.44 -36.74 43.69
C VAL A 11 -21.08 -35.80 44.71
N ALA A 12 -20.74 -34.52 44.67
CA ALA A 12 -21.40 -33.48 45.45
C ALA A 12 -22.47 -32.81 44.58
N LEU A 13 -23.75 -33.09 44.87
CA LEU A 13 -24.88 -32.28 44.46
C LEU A 13 -24.81 -30.95 45.23
N VAL A 14 -24.62 -29.83 44.53
CA VAL A 14 -24.80 -28.50 45.10
C VAL A 14 -26.17 -27.99 44.69
N ALA A 15 -27.04 -27.81 45.70
CA ALA A 15 -28.34 -27.18 45.55
C ALA A 15 -28.17 -25.72 45.14
N VAL A 16 -28.83 -25.35 44.05
CA VAL A 16 -28.92 -23.97 43.55
C VAL A 16 -29.87 -23.20 44.48
N ALA A 17 -29.31 -22.34 45.32
CA ALA A 17 -30.09 -21.32 46.01
C ALA A 17 -30.40 -20.20 45.00
N CYS A 18 -31.69 -20.02 44.68
CA CYS A 18 -32.18 -18.94 43.84
C CYS A 18 -31.84 -17.59 44.47
N VAL A 19 -30.84 -16.90 43.91
CA VAL A 19 -30.64 -15.47 44.14
C VAL A 19 -31.72 -14.74 43.34
N ALA A 20 -32.53 -13.94 44.02
CA ALA A 20 -33.53 -13.10 43.38
C ALA A 20 -32.84 -12.16 42.38
N THR A 21 -33.14 -12.35 41.09
CA THR A 21 -32.69 -11.50 40.01
C THR A 21 -33.24 -10.09 40.24
N PRO A 22 -32.41 -9.03 40.27
CA PRO A 22 -32.93 -7.68 40.32
C PRO A 22 -33.78 -7.42 39.08
N GLU A 23 -34.93 -6.78 39.31
CA GLU A 23 -35.86 -6.37 38.26
C GLU A 23 -35.12 -5.55 37.18
N PRO A 24 -35.32 -5.83 35.88
CA PRO A 24 -34.61 -5.11 34.84
C PRO A 24 -34.98 -3.63 34.96
N THR A 25 -34.00 -2.81 35.33
CA THR A 25 -34.15 -1.37 35.32
C THR A 25 -34.50 -1.00 33.88
N ARG A 26 -35.68 -0.42 33.65
CA ARG A 26 -36.05 0.08 32.33
C ARG A 26 -34.99 1.12 31.96
N THR A 27 -34.12 0.77 31.03
CA THR A 27 -33.28 1.74 30.34
C THR A 27 -34.22 2.82 29.80
N PRO A 28 -33.98 4.12 30.07
CA PRO A 28 -34.78 5.16 29.46
C PRO A 28 -34.72 4.96 27.95
N GLU A 29 -35.88 4.86 27.33
CA GLU A 29 -36.04 4.89 25.88
C GLU A 29 -35.29 6.13 25.36
N PRO A 30 -34.44 6.01 24.32
CA PRO A 30 -33.62 7.12 23.84
C PRO A 30 -34.56 8.25 23.41
N THR A 31 -34.75 9.20 24.32
CA THR A 31 -35.61 10.35 24.11
C THR A 31 -34.73 11.39 23.42
N GLY A 32 -34.85 11.42 22.10
CA GLY A 32 -34.22 12.42 21.24
C GLY A 32 -33.08 11.85 20.41
N THR A 33 -33.38 11.44 19.17
CA THR A 33 -32.48 11.80 18.08
C THR A 33 -32.30 13.32 18.18
N PRO A 34 -31.08 13.87 18.29
CA PRO A 34 -30.91 15.29 18.22
C PRO A 34 -31.44 15.71 16.85
N GLU A 35 -32.57 16.41 16.84
CA GLU A 35 -33.01 17.16 15.68
C GLU A 35 -31.82 18.07 15.31
N PRO A 36 -31.39 18.13 14.04
CA PRO A 36 -30.29 19.01 13.66
C PRO A 36 -30.67 20.40 14.14
N SER A 37 -29.90 20.93 15.09
CA SER A 37 -30.06 22.31 15.53
C SER A 37 -30.03 23.17 14.27
N GLN A 38 -31.17 23.77 13.94
CA GLN A 38 -31.32 24.77 12.87
C GLN A 38 -30.50 26.06 13.16
N GLY A 39 -29.61 26.02 14.17
CA GLY A 39 -28.76 27.12 14.61
C GLY A 39 -27.32 26.71 14.92
N GLY A 40 -26.82 25.58 14.41
CA GLY A 40 -25.37 25.44 14.26
C GLY A 40 -24.84 26.58 13.37
N PRO A 41 -23.61 27.10 13.57
CA PRO A 41 -23.07 28.08 12.63
C PRO A 41 -23.21 27.46 11.23
N ALA A 42 -23.94 28.14 10.34
CA ALA A 42 -24.06 27.71 8.96
C ALA A 42 -22.65 27.36 8.50
N VAL A 43 -22.45 26.14 7.97
CA VAL A 43 -21.17 25.75 7.38
C VAL A 43 -20.85 26.86 6.40
N GLN A 44 -19.89 27.72 6.77
CA GLN A 44 -19.58 28.85 5.93
C GLN A 44 -19.06 28.26 4.63
N ASP A 45 -19.70 28.62 3.53
CA ASP A 45 -19.20 28.24 2.22
C ASP A 45 -17.83 28.89 2.03
N MET A 46 -16.78 28.12 2.31
CA MET A 46 -15.39 28.56 2.17
C MET A 46 -14.92 28.44 0.72
N THR A 47 -15.76 28.01 -0.23
CA THR A 47 -15.36 27.79 -1.63
C THR A 47 -14.75 29.05 -2.23
N ALA A 48 -15.36 30.21 -2.01
CA ALA A 48 -14.84 31.49 -2.50
C ALA A 48 -13.50 31.88 -1.85
N LEU A 49 -13.27 31.49 -0.60
CA LEU A 49 -12.02 31.75 0.11
C LEU A 49 -10.91 30.78 -0.32
N LEU A 50 -11.22 29.51 -0.50
CA LEU A 50 -10.29 28.49 -1.01
C LEU A 50 -9.91 28.78 -2.47
N ALA A 51 -10.86 29.20 -3.31
CA ALA A 51 -10.59 29.60 -4.69
C ALA A 51 -9.67 30.83 -4.77
N LYS A 52 -9.75 31.76 -3.81
CA LYS A 52 -8.89 32.94 -3.72
C LYS A 52 -7.52 32.67 -3.10
N ASN A 53 -7.37 31.58 -2.36
CA ASN A 53 -6.13 31.21 -1.66
C ASN A 53 -5.67 29.83 -2.14
N PRO A 54 -5.20 29.71 -3.40
CA PRO A 54 -4.69 28.44 -3.89
C PRO A 54 -3.50 28.01 -3.03
N LEU A 55 -3.53 26.76 -2.54
CA LEU A 55 -2.41 26.20 -1.81
C LEU A 55 -1.22 26.06 -2.77
N PRO A 56 -0.05 26.61 -2.44
CA PRO A 56 1.13 26.46 -3.28
C PRO A 56 1.51 24.99 -3.38
N VAL A 57 2.07 24.61 -4.53
CA VAL A 57 2.64 23.29 -4.72
C VAL A 57 3.79 23.13 -3.73
N ALA A 58 3.76 22.06 -2.95
CA ALA A 58 4.88 21.67 -2.08
C ALA A 58 5.98 21.06 -2.96
N ASP A 59 6.74 21.94 -3.60
CA ASP A 59 7.93 21.59 -4.36
C ASP A 59 9.01 21.06 -3.40
N LEU A 60 9.26 19.75 -3.46
CA LEU A 60 10.20 19.10 -2.55
C LEU A 60 11.65 19.55 -2.78
N PHE A 61 12.01 19.99 -3.99
CA PHE A 61 13.35 20.48 -4.30
C PHE A 61 13.58 21.83 -3.63
N ASP A 62 12.64 22.76 -3.80
CA ASP A 62 12.67 24.07 -3.14
C ASP A 62 12.52 23.96 -1.61
N LEU A 63 11.58 23.15 -1.12
CA LEU A 63 11.36 22.94 0.31
C LEU A 63 12.59 22.32 1.00
N THR A 64 13.27 21.38 0.35
CA THR A 64 14.50 20.79 0.91
C THR A 64 15.60 21.83 1.03
N ARG A 65 15.80 22.67 -0.01
CA ARG A 65 16.77 23.77 0.05
C ARG A 65 16.45 24.76 1.16
N ARG A 66 15.21 25.25 1.23
CA ARG A 66 14.81 26.28 2.19
C ARG A 66 14.72 25.79 3.62
N LEU A 67 14.19 24.58 3.85
CA LEU A 67 13.85 24.09 5.19
C LEU A 67 14.88 23.10 5.76
N ARG A 68 15.62 22.38 4.90
CA ARG A 68 16.66 21.43 5.33
C ARG A 68 18.07 21.94 5.09
N GLY A 69 18.24 23.02 4.33
CA GLY A 69 19.57 23.56 3.99
C GLY A 69 20.43 22.58 3.18
N ARG A 70 19.79 21.63 2.48
CA ARG A 70 20.44 20.65 1.62
C ARG A 70 20.22 21.03 0.16
N ASP A 71 21.23 20.80 -0.66
CA ASP A 71 21.17 21.03 -2.09
C ASP A 71 21.93 19.90 -2.81
N GLY A 72 21.63 19.71 -4.09
CA GLY A 72 22.21 18.67 -4.92
C GLY A 72 21.70 18.73 -6.36
N GLN A 73 22.10 17.72 -7.12
CA GLN A 73 21.60 17.49 -8.49
C GLN A 73 20.69 16.26 -8.50
N PRO A 74 19.68 16.21 -9.38
CA PRO A 74 19.27 17.27 -10.31
C PRO A 74 18.62 18.47 -9.61
N ALA A 75 18.47 19.60 -10.31
CA ALA A 75 17.91 20.81 -9.72
C ALA A 75 16.37 20.79 -9.57
N ALA A 76 15.68 19.96 -10.34
CA ALA A 76 14.23 19.86 -10.42
C ALA A 76 13.75 18.40 -10.55
N ALA A 77 12.46 18.19 -10.26
CA ALA A 77 11.79 16.89 -10.41
C ALA A 77 11.77 16.41 -11.88
N PHE A 78 11.57 15.10 -12.09
CA PHE A 78 11.53 14.47 -13.41
C PHE A 78 12.77 14.73 -14.28
N THR A 79 13.89 15.01 -13.63
CA THR A 79 15.21 15.05 -14.25
C THR A 79 15.98 13.83 -13.74
N PRO A 80 16.64 13.04 -14.61
CA PRO A 80 17.42 11.91 -14.14
C PRO A 80 18.52 12.32 -13.16
N ALA A 81 18.65 11.58 -12.06
CA ALA A 81 19.77 11.70 -11.13
C ALA A 81 21.02 11.00 -11.68
N ARG A 82 20.84 10.01 -12.56
CA ARG A 82 21.93 9.32 -13.27
C ARG A 82 21.96 9.70 -14.74
N GLN A 83 23.15 9.58 -15.34
CA GLN A 83 23.37 9.86 -16.76
C GLN A 83 23.41 8.58 -17.61
N ALA A 84 23.51 7.42 -16.97
CA ALA A 84 23.60 6.14 -17.63
C ALA A 84 22.97 5.05 -16.75
N VAL A 85 22.43 4.04 -17.43
CA VAL A 85 21.87 2.82 -16.84
C VAL A 85 22.93 2.10 -16.01
N LEU A 86 22.51 1.53 -14.90
CA LEU A 86 23.35 0.63 -14.11
C LEU A 86 23.56 -0.70 -14.84
N ASP A 87 24.83 -1.14 -14.93
CA ASP A 87 25.19 -2.43 -15.51
C ASP A 87 24.81 -3.58 -14.56
N GLU A 88 23.55 -4.00 -14.62
CA GLU A 88 22.95 -5.00 -13.75
C GLU A 88 22.45 -6.19 -14.56
N ALA A 89 23.04 -7.35 -14.30
CA ALA A 89 22.61 -8.63 -14.87
C ALA A 89 22.01 -9.53 -13.79
N VAL A 90 21.28 -10.58 -14.20
CA VAL A 90 20.78 -11.61 -13.28
C VAL A 90 21.93 -12.13 -12.41
N GLY A 91 21.74 -12.13 -11.09
CA GLY A 91 22.74 -12.46 -10.08
C GLY A 91 23.40 -11.23 -9.44
N ALA A 92 23.22 -10.02 -9.98
CA ALA A 92 23.63 -8.78 -9.32
C ALA A 92 22.96 -8.64 -7.95
N GLN A 93 23.67 -8.06 -6.99
CA GLN A 93 23.17 -7.84 -5.64
C GLN A 93 23.26 -6.35 -5.29
N THR A 94 22.23 -5.85 -4.61
CA THR A 94 22.21 -4.47 -4.10
C THR A 94 21.38 -4.37 -2.83
N GLN A 95 21.40 -3.19 -2.21
CA GLN A 95 20.59 -2.89 -1.03
C GLN A 95 19.45 -1.94 -1.38
N PHE A 96 18.29 -2.22 -0.82
CA PHE A 96 17.11 -1.37 -0.92
C PHE A 96 16.63 -0.96 0.46
N TRP A 97 16.02 0.22 0.54
CA TRP A 97 15.18 0.57 1.68
C TRP A 97 13.79 -0.01 1.45
N ILE A 98 13.19 -0.57 2.50
CA ILE A 98 11.77 -0.91 2.53
C ILE A 98 11.12 -0.22 3.74
N TYR A 99 9.81 0.02 3.65
CA TYR A 99 9.04 0.54 4.76
C TYR A 99 8.42 -0.59 5.60
N ASP A 100 8.71 -0.59 6.90
CA ASP A 100 8.07 -1.43 7.91
C ASP A 100 6.80 -0.73 8.40
N PHE A 101 5.63 -1.25 8.01
CA PHE A 101 4.34 -0.64 8.33
C PHE A 101 3.94 -0.84 9.80
N ASP A 102 4.40 -1.92 10.44
CA ASP A 102 4.13 -2.19 11.85
C ASP A 102 4.93 -1.24 12.75
N ALA A 103 6.23 -1.10 12.49
CA ALA A 103 7.13 -0.23 13.25
C ALA A 103 7.19 1.22 12.73
N LYS A 104 6.56 1.50 11.59
CA LYS A 104 6.50 2.82 10.93
C LYS A 104 7.88 3.43 10.68
N LYS A 105 8.78 2.66 10.08
CA LYS A 105 10.18 3.08 9.83
C LYS A 105 10.74 2.43 8.57
N ASN A 106 11.76 3.06 7.99
CA ASN A 106 12.53 2.44 6.91
C ASN A 106 13.59 1.47 7.47
N LEU A 107 13.78 0.34 6.80
CA LEU A 107 14.86 -0.61 7.07
C LEU A 107 15.54 -1.03 5.76
N LYS A 108 16.80 -1.45 5.85
CA LYS A 108 17.54 -1.93 4.67
C LYS A 108 17.43 -3.44 4.53
N VAL A 109 17.25 -3.88 3.30
CA VAL A 109 17.35 -5.29 2.89
C VAL A 109 18.39 -5.44 1.78
N SER A 110 19.05 -6.58 1.71
CA SER A 110 19.85 -6.97 0.56
C SER A 110 18.99 -7.83 -0.37
N ALA A 111 19.09 -7.62 -1.68
CA ALA A 111 18.34 -8.37 -2.66
C ALA A 111 19.20 -8.71 -3.87
N THR A 112 18.87 -9.83 -4.50
CA THR A 112 19.52 -10.31 -5.71
C THR A 112 18.57 -10.16 -6.91
N LEU A 113 19.06 -9.68 -8.04
CA LEU A 113 18.31 -9.62 -9.30
C LEU A 113 18.13 -11.04 -9.83
N ARG A 114 16.89 -11.51 -9.95
CA ARG A 114 16.60 -12.92 -10.32
C ARG A 114 15.93 -13.06 -11.67
N ILE A 115 15.19 -12.05 -12.11
CA ILE A 115 14.54 -12.04 -13.42
C ILE A 115 14.74 -10.67 -14.05
N LEU A 116 15.12 -10.65 -15.31
CA LEU A 116 15.23 -9.45 -16.12
C LEU A 116 14.34 -9.64 -17.35
N THR A 117 13.44 -8.69 -17.60
CA THR A 117 12.54 -8.67 -18.76
C THR A 117 12.76 -7.40 -19.58
N ASP A 118 11.91 -7.15 -20.58
CA ASP A 118 12.01 -5.97 -21.43
C ASP A 118 11.73 -4.67 -20.65
N HIS A 119 10.74 -4.68 -19.73
CA HIS A 119 10.32 -3.49 -18.99
C HIS A 119 10.48 -3.61 -17.46
N SER A 120 11.01 -4.72 -16.92
CA SER A 120 11.15 -4.87 -15.47
C SER A 120 12.37 -5.67 -15.00
N LYS A 121 12.86 -5.31 -13.82
CA LYS A 121 13.90 -6.01 -13.05
C LYS A 121 13.27 -6.56 -11.78
N TRP A 122 13.31 -7.87 -11.57
CA TRP A 122 12.73 -8.52 -10.39
C TRP A 122 13.82 -8.89 -9.40
N TRP A 123 13.87 -8.14 -8.31
CA TRP A 123 14.76 -8.35 -7.19
C TRP A 123 14.08 -9.20 -6.13
N ILE A 124 14.80 -10.15 -5.55
CA ILE A 124 14.30 -10.99 -4.46
C ILE A 124 15.21 -10.78 -3.27
N GLU A 125 14.63 -10.37 -2.14
CA GLU A 125 15.34 -10.24 -0.88
C GLU A 125 16.09 -11.54 -0.52
N ASP A 126 17.34 -11.38 -0.11
CA ASP A 126 18.18 -12.49 0.28
C ASP A 126 17.61 -13.18 1.54
N GLY A 127 17.45 -14.51 1.47
CA GLY A 127 16.84 -15.29 2.56
C GLY A 127 15.33 -15.44 2.48
N VAL A 128 14.66 -14.75 1.54
CA VAL A 128 13.25 -14.99 1.22
C VAL A 128 13.13 -16.16 0.24
N THR A 129 12.30 -17.15 0.60
CA THR A 129 12.00 -18.30 -0.25
C THR A 129 10.73 -18.05 -1.06
N VAL A 130 10.84 -18.05 -2.38
CA VAL A 130 9.70 -18.00 -3.31
C VAL A 130 9.83 -19.07 -4.39
N ASP A 131 8.71 -19.45 -4.99
CA ASP A 131 8.69 -20.26 -6.21
C ASP A 131 9.10 -19.38 -7.41
N LEU A 132 10.36 -19.50 -7.84
CA LEU A 132 10.89 -18.68 -8.93
C LEU A 132 10.17 -18.92 -10.27
N ALA A 133 9.60 -20.10 -10.50
CA ALA A 133 8.79 -20.36 -11.69
C ALA A 133 7.48 -19.58 -11.67
N ALA A 134 6.85 -19.44 -10.49
CA ALA A 134 5.69 -18.59 -10.31
C ALA A 134 6.03 -17.10 -10.46
N VAL A 135 7.18 -16.65 -9.97
CA VAL A 135 7.67 -15.27 -10.19
C VAL A 135 7.90 -15.03 -11.68
N GLN A 136 8.53 -15.97 -12.40
CA GLN A 136 8.73 -15.87 -13.84
C GLN A 136 7.43 -15.80 -14.63
N THR A 137 6.44 -16.63 -14.26
CA THR A 137 5.09 -16.57 -14.86
C THR A 137 4.44 -15.20 -14.61
N THR A 138 4.68 -14.64 -13.43
CA THR A 138 4.16 -13.32 -13.05
C THR A 138 4.85 -12.21 -13.82
N ALA A 139 6.17 -12.25 -13.96
CA ALA A 139 6.94 -11.32 -14.79
C ALA A 139 6.45 -11.34 -16.25
N THR A 140 6.23 -12.52 -16.83
CA THR A 140 5.68 -12.63 -18.19
C THR A 140 4.27 -12.05 -18.29
N THR A 141 3.44 -12.23 -17.26
CA THR A 141 2.07 -11.67 -17.22
C THR A 141 2.09 -10.15 -17.08
N PHE A 142 3.04 -9.62 -16.30
CA PHE A 142 3.27 -8.19 -16.21
C PHE A 142 3.59 -7.60 -17.59
N GLU A 143 4.56 -8.17 -18.29
CA GLU A 143 4.98 -7.75 -19.64
C GLU A 143 3.87 -7.81 -20.69
N THR A 144 3.11 -8.91 -20.70
CA THR A 144 2.20 -9.21 -21.80
C THR A 144 0.78 -8.69 -21.59
N LYS A 145 0.42 -8.35 -20.35
CA LYS A 145 -0.96 -7.97 -20.01
C LYS A 145 -1.04 -6.70 -19.17
N ILE A 146 -0.40 -6.67 -18.00
CA ILE A 146 -0.55 -5.56 -17.05
C ILE A 146 0.06 -4.27 -17.62
N TYR A 147 1.35 -4.33 -17.97
CA TYR A 147 2.10 -3.21 -18.51
C TYR A 147 1.42 -2.55 -19.73
N PRO A 148 1.02 -3.29 -20.78
CA PRO A 148 0.33 -2.68 -21.91
C PRO A 148 -1.10 -2.20 -21.58
N ALA A 149 -1.86 -2.90 -20.72
CA ALA A 149 -3.23 -2.52 -20.39
C ALA A 149 -3.29 -1.19 -19.62
N ASP A 150 -2.47 -1.06 -18.58
CA ASP A 150 -2.47 0.15 -17.73
C ASP A 150 -1.91 1.34 -18.49
N ARG A 151 -0.88 1.13 -19.33
CA ARG A 151 -0.37 2.18 -20.22
C ARG A 151 -1.41 2.62 -21.27
N ALA A 152 -2.19 1.69 -21.82
CA ALA A 152 -3.26 2.04 -22.75
C ALA A 152 -4.35 2.90 -22.09
N ALA A 153 -4.65 2.66 -20.81
CA ALA A 153 -5.65 3.41 -20.06
C ALA A 153 -5.16 4.77 -19.55
N TYR A 154 -3.93 4.83 -19.02
CA TYR A 154 -3.45 5.98 -18.24
C TYR A 154 -2.16 6.63 -18.74
N GLY A 155 -1.55 6.07 -19.78
CA GLY A 155 -0.39 6.65 -20.46
C GLY A 155 0.90 5.92 -20.14
N SER A 156 1.83 6.56 -19.43
CA SER A 156 3.13 5.94 -19.14
C SER A 156 3.68 6.50 -17.84
N GLU A 157 4.39 5.65 -17.13
CA GLU A 157 5.36 5.94 -16.09
C GLU A 157 6.43 6.93 -16.57
N TRP A 158 7.23 7.42 -15.63
CA TRP A 158 8.39 8.23 -16.00
C TRP A 158 9.46 7.32 -16.60
N SER A 159 9.78 7.53 -17.88
CA SER A 159 10.77 6.74 -18.62
C SER A 159 11.67 7.70 -19.41
N PRO A 160 13.02 7.56 -19.33
CA PRO A 160 13.77 6.48 -18.68
C PRO A 160 13.99 6.73 -17.17
N GLY A 161 13.11 7.46 -16.50
CA GLY A 161 13.14 7.53 -15.04
C GLY A 161 14.29 8.32 -14.41
N ILE A 162 14.39 8.21 -13.10
CA ILE A 162 15.42 8.85 -12.28
C ILE A 162 16.80 8.23 -12.49
N ASP A 163 16.86 6.93 -12.80
CA ASP A 163 18.09 6.16 -12.93
C ASP A 163 18.58 6.02 -14.39
N ALA A 164 17.86 6.63 -15.33
CA ALA A 164 18.06 6.56 -16.76
C ALA A 164 17.84 5.16 -17.38
N ASP A 165 17.19 4.22 -16.66
CA ASP A 165 16.74 2.93 -17.17
C ASP A 165 15.25 2.97 -17.57
N GLN A 166 14.92 2.31 -18.68
CA GLN A 166 13.52 2.17 -19.10
C GLN A 166 12.79 1.06 -18.32
N ARG A 167 13.53 0.20 -17.62
CA ARG A 167 12.97 -0.86 -16.80
C ARG A 167 12.65 -0.35 -15.41
N ILE A 168 11.45 -0.69 -14.93
CA ILE A 168 11.10 -0.48 -13.53
C ILE A 168 11.68 -1.59 -12.65
N ASP A 169 11.90 -1.30 -11.38
CA ASP A 169 12.37 -2.27 -10.41
C ASP A 169 11.20 -2.81 -9.57
N ILE A 170 11.08 -4.14 -9.50
CA ILE A 170 10.08 -4.83 -8.67
C ILE A 170 10.82 -5.60 -7.59
N LEU A 171 10.70 -5.15 -6.34
CA LEU A 171 11.33 -5.79 -5.19
C LEU A 171 10.35 -6.72 -4.47
N VAL A 172 10.66 -8.02 -4.50
CA VAL A 172 10.02 -9.05 -3.67
C VAL A 172 10.75 -9.13 -2.33
N ALA A 173 10.11 -8.65 -1.28
CA ALA A 173 10.68 -8.62 0.07
C ALA A 173 9.68 -9.10 1.13
N ARG A 174 10.16 -9.48 2.31
CA ARG A 174 9.31 -9.67 3.49
C ARG A 174 9.02 -8.28 4.07
N ILE A 175 7.84 -7.76 3.76
CA ILE A 175 7.42 -6.44 4.22
C ILE A 175 6.61 -6.62 5.52
N PRO A 176 7.09 -6.11 6.67
CA PRO A 176 6.32 -6.17 7.91
C PRO A 176 5.04 -5.32 7.82
N GLY A 177 3.96 -5.82 8.42
CA GLY A 177 2.61 -5.30 8.27
C GLY A 177 1.78 -6.01 7.20
N ARG A 178 0.61 -5.43 6.88
CA ARG A 178 -0.44 -6.08 6.07
C ARG A 178 -0.42 -5.71 4.59
N ALA A 179 0.45 -4.79 4.16
CA ALA A 179 0.51 -4.37 2.76
C ALA A 179 0.89 -5.56 1.86
N ALA A 180 0.09 -5.82 0.83
CA ALA A 180 0.40 -6.83 -0.19
C ALA A 180 1.47 -6.34 -1.17
N GLY A 181 1.51 -5.03 -1.40
CA GLY A 181 2.52 -4.31 -2.16
C GLY A 181 2.38 -2.81 -1.90
N TYR A 182 3.31 -2.02 -2.44
CA TYR A 182 3.19 -0.57 -2.52
C TYR A 182 4.13 0.01 -3.59
N PHE A 183 3.69 1.09 -4.23
CA PHE A 183 4.52 2.02 -4.97
C PHE A 183 5.08 3.11 -4.04
N SER A 184 6.32 3.53 -4.27
CA SER A 184 6.99 4.58 -3.50
C SER A 184 7.52 5.68 -4.41
N SER A 185 6.75 6.77 -4.52
CA SER A 185 7.22 8.00 -5.17
C SER A 185 8.47 8.62 -4.52
N ALA A 186 8.79 8.19 -3.30
CA ALA A 186 9.99 8.58 -2.60
C ALA A 186 11.28 8.06 -3.27
N ASP A 187 11.19 6.96 -4.03
CA ASP A 187 12.32 6.36 -4.75
C ASP A 187 12.59 7.06 -6.09
N GLU A 188 11.64 7.83 -6.60
CA GLU A 188 11.80 8.71 -7.77
C GLU A 188 12.33 10.10 -7.39
N LEU A 189 12.87 10.26 -6.18
CA LEU A 189 13.53 11.49 -5.71
C LEU A 189 15.02 11.26 -5.53
N PRO A 190 15.88 12.27 -5.77
CA PRO A 190 17.30 12.13 -5.49
C PRO A 190 17.57 12.00 -3.98
N VAL A 191 18.64 11.29 -3.61
CA VAL A 191 18.98 10.99 -2.20
C VAL A 191 19.21 12.24 -1.34
N TRP A 192 19.60 13.36 -1.95
CA TRP A 192 19.76 14.63 -1.23
C TRP A 192 18.42 15.24 -0.78
N ILE A 193 17.30 14.86 -1.42
CA ILE A 193 15.93 15.17 -1.00
C ILE A 193 15.41 14.11 -0.05
N ASN A 194 15.49 12.84 -0.43
CA ASN A 194 15.04 11.74 0.41
C ASN A 194 16.15 10.70 0.61
N GLN A 195 16.71 10.67 1.83
CA GLN A 195 17.79 9.74 2.19
C GLN A 195 17.42 8.25 2.10
N PHE A 196 16.13 7.93 2.00
CA PHE A 196 15.63 6.57 1.86
C PHE A 196 15.28 6.21 0.41
N SER A 197 15.51 7.12 -0.54
CA SER A 197 15.30 6.84 -1.95
C SER A 197 16.29 5.79 -2.47
N ALA A 198 15.77 4.88 -3.29
CA ALA A 198 16.55 3.98 -4.12
C ALA A 198 17.06 4.66 -5.42
N GLU A 199 16.56 5.86 -5.74
CA GLU A 199 16.75 6.55 -7.02
C GLU A 199 16.43 5.61 -8.19
N ARG A 200 15.23 5.02 -8.18
CA ARG A 200 14.68 4.06 -9.15
C ARG A 200 13.15 4.14 -9.20
N GLU A 201 12.54 3.82 -10.33
CA GLU A 201 11.10 3.58 -10.45
C GLU A 201 10.73 2.22 -9.82
N MET A 202 10.26 2.22 -8.56
CA MET A 202 10.11 0.99 -7.77
C MET A 202 8.67 0.62 -7.41
N ILE A 203 8.35 -0.67 -7.55
CA ILE A 203 7.22 -1.34 -6.91
C ILE A 203 7.74 -2.36 -5.90
N TYR A 204 7.17 -2.37 -4.71
CA TYR A 204 7.47 -3.34 -3.67
C TYR A 204 6.31 -4.33 -3.57
N VAL A 205 6.63 -5.63 -3.51
CA VAL A 205 5.64 -6.68 -3.33
C VAL A 205 6.02 -7.57 -2.16
N ASN A 206 5.03 -7.91 -1.34
CA ASN A 206 5.26 -8.64 -0.11
C ASN A 206 5.31 -10.14 -0.40
N SER A 207 6.45 -10.76 -0.11
CA SER A 207 6.66 -12.21 -0.21
C SER A 207 5.76 -13.02 0.71
N ALA A 208 5.19 -12.41 1.76
CA ALA A 208 4.23 -13.04 2.66
C ALA A 208 2.75 -12.88 2.22
N ALA A 209 2.48 -12.08 1.17
CA ALA A 209 1.13 -11.90 0.61
C ALA A 209 0.71 -13.10 -0.26
N PRO A 210 -0.47 -13.08 -0.92
CA PRO A 210 -0.93 -14.20 -1.75
C PRO A 210 0.08 -14.58 -2.83
N ARG A 211 0.00 -15.85 -3.24
CA ARG A 211 1.02 -16.47 -4.09
C ARG A 211 1.14 -15.76 -5.44
N PHE A 212 2.37 -15.65 -5.94
CA PHE A 212 2.66 -15.36 -7.33
C PHE A 212 1.85 -16.25 -8.28
N ALA A 213 1.68 -15.78 -9.52
CA ALA A 213 0.88 -16.44 -10.54
C ALA A 213 -0.61 -16.62 -10.18
N THR A 214 -1.19 -15.64 -9.49
CA THR A 214 -2.62 -15.61 -9.14
C THR A 214 -3.26 -14.28 -9.54
N ASP A 215 -4.55 -14.31 -9.85
CA ASP A 215 -5.31 -13.11 -10.24
C ASP A 215 -5.27 -12.00 -9.18
N TYR A 216 -5.24 -12.37 -7.90
CA TYR A 216 -5.08 -11.39 -6.82
C TYR A 216 -3.71 -10.71 -6.89
N PHE A 217 -2.63 -11.47 -7.03
CA PHE A 217 -1.29 -10.88 -7.09
C PHE A 217 -1.12 -10.01 -8.35
N TYR A 218 -1.73 -10.43 -9.46
CA TYR A 218 -1.78 -9.62 -10.68
C TYR A 218 -2.58 -8.33 -10.50
N SER A 219 -3.65 -8.35 -9.71
CA SER A 219 -4.40 -7.13 -9.38
C SER A 219 -3.55 -6.17 -8.56
N VAL A 220 -2.81 -6.65 -7.54
CA VAL A 220 -1.87 -5.81 -6.77
C VAL A 220 -0.82 -5.18 -7.69
N LEU A 221 -0.20 -5.93 -8.61
CA LEU A 221 0.79 -5.36 -9.53
C LEU A 221 0.20 -4.29 -10.45
N ALA A 222 -0.99 -4.51 -11.00
CA ALA A 222 -1.69 -3.52 -11.82
C ALA A 222 -2.02 -2.26 -11.01
N HIS A 223 -2.45 -2.43 -9.76
CA HIS A 223 -2.73 -1.35 -8.83
C HIS A 223 -1.51 -0.47 -8.59
N GLU A 224 -0.38 -1.07 -8.20
CA GLU A 224 0.84 -0.32 -7.89
C GLU A 224 1.48 0.31 -9.13
N PHE A 225 1.43 -0.37 -10.28
CA PHE A 225 1.91 0.21 -11.53
C PHE A 225 1.08 1.41 -11.98
N CYS A 226 -0.24 1.39 -11.70
CA CYS A 226 -1.11 2.54 -11.91
C CYS A 226 -0.63 3.77 -11.13
N HIS A 227 -0.24 3.60 -9.87
CA HIS A 227 0.28 4.70 -9.06
C HIS A 227 1.56 5.30 -9.64
N MET A 228 2.46 4.48 -10.17
CA MET A 228 3.67 4.97 -10.84
C MET A 228 3.34 5.78 -12.11
N ILE A 229 2.42 5.31 -12.95
CA ILE A 229 1.93 6.08 -14.12
C ILE A 229 1.32 7.40 -13.66
N GLN A 230 0.47 7.36 -12.64
CA GLN A 230 -0.20 8.53 -12.10
C GLN A 230 0.80 9.54 -11.54
N PHE A 231 1.85 9.09 -10.86
CA PHE A 231 2.89 9.96 -10.32
C PHE A 231 3.57 10.79 -11.44
N ASN A 232 3.87 10.16 -12.59
CA ASN A 232 4.41 10.86 -13.76
C ASN A 232 3.42 11.86 -14.38
N LYS A 233 2.12 11.56 -14.42
CA LYS A 233 1.13 12.46 -15.05
C LYS A 233 0.64 13.56 -14.14
N ARG A 234 0.42 13.21 -12.87
CA ARG A 234 -0.16 14.05 -11.83
C ARG A 234 0.42 13.60 -10.48
N VAL A 235 1.60 14.12 -10.18
CA VAL A 235 2.27 14.06 -8.86
C VAL A 235 1.31 14.32 -7.67
N ARG A 236 0.22 15.05 -7.92
CA ARG A 236 -0.77 15.42 -6.92
C ARG A 236 -2.16 15.12 -7.42
N SER A 237 -2.84 14.27 -6.67
CA SER A 237 -4.26 14.02 -6.75
C SER A 237 -4.78 13.74 -5.35
N ILE A 238 -6.06 13.99 -5.12
CA ILE A 238 -6.71 13.62 -3.85
C ILE A 238 -6.74 12.10 -3.74
N VAL A 239 -6.46 11.58 -2.55
CA VAL A 239 -6.16 10.14 -2.34
C VAL A 239 -7.25 9.24 -2.91
N TRP A 240 -8.52 9.48 -2.59
CA TRP A 240 -9.62 8.63 -3.09
C TRP A 240 -9.69 8.55 -4.63
N PHE A 241 -9.32 9.63 -5.33
CA PHE A 241 -9.32 9.66 -6.79
C PHE A 241 -8.19 8.80 -7.35
N THR A 242 -7.00 8.91 -6.75
CA THR A 242 -5.80 8.12 -7.09
C THR A 242 -6.07 6.62 -6.88
N GLU A 243 -6.57 6.24 -5.71
CA GLU A 243 -6.88 4.87 -5.30
C GLU A 243 -8.03 4.28 -6.15
N GLY A 244 -9.08 5.05 -6.39
CA GLY A 244 -10.17 4.63 -7.28
C GLY A 244 -9.71 4.40 -8.72
N HIS A 245 -8.73 5.16 -9.20
CA HIS A 245 -8.13 4.91 -10.52
C HIS A 245 -7.22 3.69 -10.52
N ALA A 246 -6.51 3.43 -9.43
CA ALA A 246 -5.72 2.20 -9.28
C ALA A 246 -6.62 0.96 -9.30
N GLN A 247 -7.80 1.01 -8.66
CA GLN A 247 -8.84 -0.02 -8.79
C GLN A 247 -9.33 -0.21 -10.24
N LEU A 248 -9.40 0.86 -11.05
CA LEU A 248 -9.75 0.75 -12.47
C LEU A 248 -8.62 0.13 -13.30
N CYS A 249 -7.34 0.41 -13.00
CA CYS A 249 -6.20 -0.26 -13.62
C CYS A 249 -6.29 -1.79 -13.45
N GLU A 250 -6.62 -2.28 -12.24
CA GLU A 250 -6.87 -3.72 -12.02
C GLU A 250 -7.87 -4.28 -13.03
N ARG A 251 -9.00 -3.58 -13.22
CA ARG A 251 -10.04 -3.98 -14.18
C ARG A 251 -9.59 -3.91 -15.64
N PHE A 252 -8.83 -2.89 -16.04
CA PHE A 252 -8.29 -2.78 -17.40
C PHE A 252 -7.32 -3.93 -17.70
N ALA A 253 -6.51 -4.31 -16.72
CA ALA A 253 -5.68 -5.51 -16.78
C ALA A 253 -6.50 -6.83 -16.65
N SER A 254 -7.84 -6.75 -16.59
CA SER A 254 -8.77 -7.88 -16.45
C SER A 254 -8.52 -8.71 -15.19
N TYR A 255 -8.21 -8.02 -14.09
CA TYR A 255 -8.10 -8.58 -12.74
C TYR A 255 -9.11 -7.88 -11.82
N ASN A 256 -9.45 -8.52 -10.71
CA ASN A 256 -10.46 -8.01 -9.79
C ASN A 256 -10.00 -8.23 -8.35
N GLY A 257 -9.48 -7.17 -7.70
CA GLY A 257 -9.19 -7.17 -6.27
C GLY A 257 -10.44 -7.13 -5.38
N GLY A 258 -11.61 -6.78 -5.95
CA GLY A 258 -12.91 -6.83 -5.28
C GLY A 258 -13.26 -5.59 -4.43
N PHE A 259 -12.29 -4.72 -4.17
CA PHE A 259 -12.48 -3.50 -3.36
C PHE A 259 -13.43 -2.50 -4.03
N ASP A 260 -13.34 -2.35 -5.35
CA ASP A 260 -14.23 -1.47 -6.10
C ASP A 260 -15.70 -1.93 -6.01
N GLN A 261 -15.95 -3.24 -6.02
CA GLN A 261 -17.30 -3.79 -5.83
C GLN A 261 -17.80 -3.57 -4.40
N LEU A 262 -16.91 -3.67 -3.41
CA LEU A 262 -17.23 -3.36 -2.02
C LEU A 262 -17.62 -1.89 -1.89
N TYR A 263 -16.84 -0.97 -2.45
CA TYR A 263 -17.15 0.45 -2.50
C TYR A 263 -18.49 0.73 -3.18
N LEU A 264 -18.79 0.09 -4.32
CA LEU A 264 -20.08 0.26 -5.01
C LEU A 264 -21.28 -0.26 -4.19
N ARG A 265 -21.09 -1.27 -3.34
CA ARG A 265 -22.12 -1.77 -2.42
C ARG A 265 -22.23 -0.92 -1.15
N GLN A 266 -21.13 -0.35 -0.69
CA GLN A 266 -21.01 0.43 0.55
C GLN A 266 -20.14 1.67 0.29
N PRO A 267 -20.72 2.76 -0.26
CA PRO A 267 -19.96 3.96 -0.68
C PRO A 267 -19.29 4.73 0.45
N ASP A 268 -19.68 4.45 1.71
CA ASP A 268 -19.04 4.96 2.91
C ASP A 268 -17.70 4.25 3.22
N THR A 269 -17.33 3.23 2.43
CA THR A 269 -16.01 2.60 2.47
C THR A 269 -14.95 3.62 2.03
N GLN A 270 -13.96 3.84 2.88
CA GLN A 270 -12.81 4.65 2.51
C GLN A 270 -11.93 3.91 1.49
N LEU A 271 -11.66 4.54 0.36
CA LEU A 271 -10.64 4.08 -0.60
C LEU A 271 -9.23 4.54 -0.22
N ASN A 272 -9.09 5.33 0.84
CA ASN A 272 -7.85 5.97 1.27
C ASN A 272 -7.34 5.46 2.62
N ASP A 273 -8.05 4.52 3.24
CA ASP A 273 -7.63 3.83 4.46
C ASP A 273 -8.18 2.39 4.45
N TRP A 274 -7.37 1.50 3.90
CA TRP A 274 -7.71 0.09 3.73
C TRP A 274 -7.70 -0.69 5.06
N SER A 275 -7.28 -0.10 6.18
CA SER A 275 -7.15 -0.77 7.48
C SER A 275 -8.49 -1.03 8.20
N ASP A 276 -9.56 -0.35 7.79
CA ASP A 276 -10.89 -0.48 8.42
C ASP A 276 -11.81 -1.54 7.75
N LEU A 277 -11.47 -2.04 6.55
CA LEU A 277 -12.30 -3.04 5.85
C LEU A 277 -12.18 -4.47 6.39
N ASP A 278 -11.16 -4.75 7.20
CA ASP A 278 -10.98 -6.05 7.85
C ASP A 278 -11.91 -6.24 9.07
N LYS A 279 -12.60 -5.20 9.54
CA LYS A 279 -13.51 -5.30 10.70
C LYS A 279 -14.89 -5.87 10.33
N ASP A 280 -15.28 -5.81 9.06
CA ASP A 280 -16.62 -6.19 8.60
C ASP A 280 -16.62 -7.40 7.65
N ALA A 281 -15.48 -8.09 7.46
CA ALA A 281 -15.38 -9.32 6.66
C ALA A 281 -16.04 -10.57 7.31
N THR A 282 -17.00 -10.37 8.22
CA THR A 282 -17.95 -11.39 8.67
C THR A 282 -19.37 -10.98 8.28
N LEU A 283 -19.68 -11.03 6.99
CA LEU A 283 -21.02 -11.25 6.44
C LEU A 283 -20.92 -12.11 5.18
#